data_AF-A0A1G8QYQ3-F1
#
_entry.id   AF-A0A1G8QYQ3-F1
#
_cell.length_a   1.000
_cell.length_b   1.000
_cell.length_c   1.000
_cell.angle_alpha   90.00
_cell.angle_beta   90.00
_cell.angle_gamma   90.00
#
_symmetry.space_group_name_H-M   'P 1'
#
loop_
_entity.id
_entity.type
_entity.pdbx_description
1 polymer ?
#
loop_
_entity_poly.entity_id
_entity_poly.type
_entity_poly.pdbx_seq_one_letter_code
_entity_poly.pdbx_strand_id
1 'polypeptide(L)' 'MKTLIVYTSQTGFTQRYAEWLAEEMKADILNLKEAQKKDEKYFDSYDAIIYGGWAMAGTVTKVKWFLDKASYNGSVKQR' A
#
# COMPACT_ATOMS: atom_id res chain seq x y z
N MET A 1 13.45 -5.28 -10.53
CA MET A 1 12.72 -5.08 -9.27
C MET A 1 11.25 -5.09 -9.60
N LYS A 2 10.52 -6.04 -9.03
CA LYS A 2 9.07 -6.10 -9.15
C LYS A 2 8.47 -5.31 -8.01
N THR A 3 7.87 -4.17 -8.33
CA THR A 3 7.30 -3.25 -7.34
C THR A 3 5.78 -3.33 -7.37
N LEU A 4 5.16 -3.31 -6.20
CA LEU A 4 3.71 -3.23 -6.04
C LEU A 4 3.35 -1.90 -5.37
N ILE A 5 2.43 -1.15 -5.97
CA ILE A 5 1.92 0.10 -5.42
C ILE A 5 0.49 -0.15 -4.95
N VAL A 6 0.30 -0.17 -3.63
CA VAL A 6 -1.01 -0.25 -3.00
C VAL A 6 -1.44 1.16 -2.64
N TYR A 7 -2.60 1.60 -3.11
CA TYR A 7 -3.09 2.94 -2.80
C TYR A 7 -4.47 2.96 -2.15
N THR A 8 -4.73 4.01 -1.39
CA THR A 8 -6.05 4.33 -0.86
C THR A 8 -6.51 5.65 -1.46
N SER A 9 -7.62 5.62 -2.18
CA SER A 9 -8.24 6.83 -2.71
C SER A 9 -9.69 6.88 -2.29
N GLN A 10 -10.09 7.99 -1.68
CA GLN A 10 -11.50 8.27 -1.40
C GLN A 10 -12.12 9.17 -2.48
N THR A 11 -11.30 10.04 -3.08
CA THR A 11 -11.73 11.08 -4.04
C THR A 11 -10.99 11.06 -5.39
N GLY A 12 -10.11 10.09 -5.63
CA GLY A 12 -9.42 9.90 -6.92
C GLY A 12 -8.02 10.52 -7.02
N PHE A 13 -7.64 11.45 -6.14
CA PHE A 13 -6.34 12.14 -6.26
C PHE A 13 -5.13 11.21 -6.10
N THR A 14 -5.13 10.37 -5.07
CA THR A 14 -4.02 9.43 -4.80
C THR A 14 -3.86 8.38 -5.90
N GLN A 15 -4.96 8.01 -6.57
CA GLN A 15 -4.94 7.05 -7.68
C GLN A 15 -4.06 7.55 -8.83
N ARG A 16 -4.26 8.80 -9.23
CA ARG A 16 -3.58 9.38 -10.37
C ARG A 16 -2.06 9.47 -10.16
N TYR A 17 -1.62 9.75 -8.94
CA TYR A 17 -0.19 9.71 -8.58
C TYR A 17 0.35 8.29 -8.54
N ALA A 18 -0.42 7.33 -8.04
CA ALA A 18 -0.03 5.93 -8.05
C ALA A 18 0.15 5.43 -9.50
N GLU A 19 -0.81 5.74 -10.38
CA GLU A 19 -0.77 5.42 -11.82
C GLU A 19 0.49 5.95 -12.49
N TRP A 20 0.84 7.22 -12.29
CA TRP A 20 2.09 7.78 -12.82
C TRP A 20 3.34 7.05 -12.33
N LEU A 21 3.41 6.74 -11.04
CA LEU A 21 4.53 5.99 -10.47
C LEU A 21 4.62 4.57 -11.04
N ALA A 22 3.48 3.94 -11.29
CA ALA A 22 3.45 2.60 -11.85
C ALA A 22 3.81 2.57 -13.34
N GLU A 23 3.40 3.59 -14.10
CA GLU A 23 3.79 3.73 -15.50
C GLU A 23 5.31 3.94 -15.62
N GLU A 24 5.87 4.83 -14.79
CA GLU A 24 7.31 5.11 -14.76
C GLU A 24 8.13 3.90 -14.29
N MET A 25 7.72 3.24 -13.19
CA MET A 25 8.44 2.12 -12.61
C MET A 25 8.06 0.75 -13.20
N LYS A 26 7.09 0.70 -14.12
CA LYS A 26 6.44 -0.53 -14.60
C LYS A 26 6.01 -1.44 -13.44
N ALA A 27 5.38 -0.83 -12.44
CA ALA A 27 4.94 -1.48 -11.22
C ALA A 27 3.48 -1.96 -11.34
N ASP A 28 3.11 -2.94 -10.53
CA ASP A 28 1.70 -3.32 -10.40
C ASP A 28 0.98 -2.34 -9.48
N ILE A 29 -0.27 -2.01 -9.78
CA ILE A 29 -1.12 -1.16 -8.96
C ILE A 29 -2.27 -1.97 -8.37
N LEU A 30 -2.55 -1.76 -7.09
CA LEU A 30 -3.74 -2.27 -6.44
C LEU A 30 -4.40 -1.21 -5.57
N ASN A 31 -5.73 -1.19 -5.59
CA ASN A 31 -6.47 -0.50 -4.56
C ASN A 31 -6.40 -1.27 -3.24
N LEU A 32 -6.49 -0.57 -2.11
CA LEU A 32 -6.48 -1.21 -0.79
C LEU A 32 -7.59 -2.27 -0.62
N LYS A 33 -8.77 -2.06 -1.22
CA LYS A 33 -9.84 -3.07 -1.20
C LYS A 33 -9.45 -4.35 -1.95
N GLU A 34 -8.64 -4.23 -2.99
CA GLU A 34 -8.17 -5.37 -3.78
C GLU A 34 -6.99 -6.04 -3.08
N ALA A 35 -6.06 -5.25 -2.54
CA ALA A 35 -4.94 -5.72 -1.75
C ALA A 35 -5.39 -6.53 -0.53
N GLN A 36 -6.49 -6.14 0.14
CA GLN A 36 -7.10 -6.90 1.24
C GLN A 36 -7.67 -8.27 0.81
N LYS A 37 -8.03 -8.43 -0.47
CA LYS A 37 -8.55 -9.69 -1.02
C LYS A 37 -7.44 -10.60 -1.55
N LYS A 38 -6.21 -10.12 -1.63
CA LYS A 38 -5.06 -10.89 -2.09
C LYS A 38 -4.41 -11.62 -0.90
N ASP A 39 -3.94 -12.83 -1.15
CA ASP A 39 -3.18 -13.62 -0.20
C ASP A 39 -1.76 -13.08 0.01
N GLU A 40 -1.17 -13.40 1.16
CA GLU A 40 0.19 -12.99 1.56
C GLU A 40 1.26 -13.44 0.55
N LYS A 41 1.08 -14.62 -0.06
CA LYS A 41 1.96 -15.15 -1.12
C LYS A 41 2.04 -14.26 -2.35
N TYR A 42 1.00 -13.47 -2.62
CA TYR A 42 1.01 -12.54 -3.74
C TYR A 42 2.02 -11.42 -3.49
N PHE A 43 2.09 -10.93 -2.25
CA PHE A 43 3.01 -9.87 -1.85
C PHE A 43 4.47 -10.35 -1.76
N ASP A 44 4.68 -11.60 -1.37
CA ASP A 44 6.00 -12.24 -1.27
C ASP A 44 6.74 -12.33 -2.63
N SER A 45 5.99 -12.25 -3.74
CA SER A 45 6.56 -12.22 -5.09
C SER A 45 7.10 -10.86 -5.53
N TYR A 46 6.98 -9.83 -4.69
CA TYR A 46 7.41 -8.46 -4.99
C TYR A 46 8.64 -8.08 -4.17
N ASP A 47 9.60 -7.44 -4.82
CA ASP A 47 10.83 -6.94 -4.18
C ASP A 47 10.55 -5.70 -3.31
N ALA A 48 9.57 -4.89 -3.71
CA ALA A 48 9.23 -3.64 -3.05
C ALA A 48 7.71 -3.42 -3.05
N ILE A 49 7.17 -3.01 -1.91
CA ILE A 49 5.76 -2.67 -1.78
C ILE A 49 5.64 -1.23 -1.27
N ILE A 50 4.97 -0.39 -2.05
CA ILE A 50 4.76 1.02 -1.76
C ILE A 50 3.30 1.21 -1.35
N TYR A 51 3.07 1.86 -0.22
CA TYR A 51 1.73 2.19 0.25
C TYR A 51 1.46 3.69 0.11
N GLY A 52 0.53 4.06 -0.77
CA GLY A 52 0.11 5.44 -1.02
C GLY A 52 -1.25 5.76 -0.39
N GLY A 53 -1.31 6.66 0.58
CA GLY A 53 -2.57 7.04 1.21
C GLY A 53 -2.57 8.49 1.68
N TRP A 54 -3.77 9.04 1.89
CA TRP A 54 -3.91 10.36 2.50
C TRP A 54 -3.52 10.30 3.98
N ALA A 55 -2.72 11.26 4.43
CA ALA A 55 -2.37 11.44 5.84
C ALA A 55 -3.42 12.29 6.57
N MET A 56 -4.15 11.69 7.51
CA MET A 56 -5.12 12.36 8.36
C MET A 56 -4.64 12.34 9.82
N ALA A 57 -4.55 13.52 10.43
CA ALA A 57 -4.17 13.69 11.84
C ALA A 57 -2.85 12.95 12.23
N GLY A 58 -1.83 13.05 11.38
CA GLY A 58 -0.52 12.43 11.63
C GLY A 58 -0.45 10.93 11.33
N THR A 59 -1.52 10.31 10.83
CA THR A 59 -1.55 8.90 10.44
C THR A 59 -1.97 8.73 8.98
N VAL A 60 -1.36 7.79 8.27
CA VAL A 60 -1.79 7.47 6.91
C VAL A 60 -3.06 6.60 6.99
N THR A 61 -4.09 6.99 6.25
CA THR A 61 -5.39 6.33 6.29
C THR A 61 -5.25 4.84 5.94
N LYS A 62 -5.82 3.97 6.79
CA LYS A 62 -5.78 2.50 6.66
C LYS A 62 -4.39 1.85 6.61
N VAL A 63 -3.33 2.60 6.93
CA VAL A 63 -1.95 2.08 7.00
C VAL A 63 -1.79 0.96 8.02
N LYS A 64 -2.67 0.92 9.03
CA LYS A 64 -2.69 -0.15 10.04
C LYS A 64 -2.83 -1.53 9.42
N TRP A 65 -3.63 -1.71 8.36
CA TRP A 65 -3.73 -3.00 7.66
C TRP A 65 -2.40 -3.39 7.01
N PHE A 66 -1.73 -2.43 6.38
CA PHE A 66 -0.46 -2.67 5.71
C PHE A 66 0.64 -3.00 6.73
N LEU A 67 0.69 -2.26 7.84
CA LEU A 67 1.64 -2.50 8.93
C LEU A 67 1.37 -3.83 9.64
N ASP A 68 0.12 -4.22 9.84
CA ASP A 68 -0.25 -5.53 10.40
C ASP A 68 0.25 -6.67 9.50
N LYS A 69 0.10 -6.52 8.18
CA LYS A 69 0.61 -7.47 7.18
C LYS A 69 2.14 -7.50 7.08
N ALA A 70 2.80 -6.35 7.24
CA ALA A 70 4.25 -6.25 7.24
C ALA A 70 4.86 -6.71 8.58
N SER A 71 4.10 -6.61 9.67
CA SER A 71 4.57 -6.89 11.02
C SER A 71 4.12 -8.28 11.48
N TYR A 72 4.80 -9.30 10.95
CA TYR A 72 5.27 -10.37 11.82
C TYR A 72 6.62 -9.96 12.42
N ASN A 73 6.62 -8.84 13.16
CA ASN A 73 7.53 -8.51 14.27
C ASN A 73 7.25 -7.08 14.74
N GLY A 74 6.81 -6.94 16.00
CA GLY A 74 6.96 -5.70 16.74
C GLY A 74 5.72 -4.82 16.78
N SER A 75 4.91 -5.05 17.81
CA SER A 75 3.91 -4.15 18.34
C SER A 75 4.44 -2.70 18.46
N VAL A 76 4.07 -1.82 17.54
CA VAL A 76 4.15 -0.38 17.80
C VAL A 76 2.79 0.07 18.32
N LYS A 77 2.67 -0.04 19.65
CA LYS A 77 1.63 0.56 20.47
C LYS A 77 1.74 2.08 20.32
N GLN A 78 0.94 2.68 19.44
CA GLN A 78 0.80 4.13 19.39
C GLN A 78 0.18 4.58 20.72
N ARG A 79 0.94 5.38 21.47
CA ARG A 79 0.52 6.16 22.65
C ARG A 79 -0.11 7.46 22.19
#